data_AF-A0A3N5I1B0-F1
#
_entry.id   AF-A0A3N5I1B0-F1
#
_cell.length_a   1.000
_cell.length_b   1.000
_cell.length_c   1.000
_cell.angle_alpha   90.00
_cell.angle_beta   90.00
_cell.angle_gamma   90.00
#
_symmetry.space_group_name_H-M   'P 1'
#
loop_
_entity.id
_entity.type
_entity.pdbx_description
1 polymer ?
#
loop_
_entity_poly.entity_id
_entity_poly.type
_entity_poly.pdbx_seq_one_letter_code
_entity_poly.pdbx_strand_id
1 'polypeptide(L)'
;PRSYRMMDGFGVHTFRLVNAEGKYTFVKFHWKPLLGVHSLVWDEAQQLAGKDPDFHRRDLWDAIDSKAYPEYELALQLVPEEEGDKLGFDLLDPTKLWPEDQIPLQRVGKLTLNRNPENFFAETEQIAFHPGHVVPGIDMSDDPLLQGRLFSYFDTQLNRFGTPNFAQLPINQPKSPVNNFQQDGPMRFANRPGPINYAPNSLAGTPQEAPAKKEGYVHYPAGADGVKTRERSKTFGDHYTQAALFYNSLTPPEQEHIGQALTVELSKVTDAKIKKLMLEHLAKIDQDLAGQVAGKIGMQAPKGASATRAGKSKGLSQEEGPKDSIKSRKIAILAADGVTAADVKRMATSLKKEGAMAEVVAIRLGDLKGDVKVDKSFATADSIMYDAVYVPGGPESVTALLGEEKARRFVRQAYDHGSWGG
;
A
#
# COMPACT_ATOMS: atom_id res chain seq x y z
N PRO A 1 -5.32 -4.50 -3.84
CA PRO A 1 -5.96 -4.02 -2.58
C PRO A 1 -7.37 -3.49 -2.87
N ARG A 2 -8.29 -3.59 -1.89
CA ARG A 2 -9.66 -3.06 -1.98
C ARG A 2 -9.69 -1.53 -1.91
N SER A 3 -8.82 -0.97 -1.09
CA SER A 3 -8.65 0.48 -0.87
C SER A 3 -7.24 0.73 -0.34
N TYR A 4 -6.67 1.91 -0.58
CA TYR A 4 -5.43 2.33 0.10
C TYR A 4 -5.59 2.34 1.63
N ARG A 5 -6.83 2.49 2.13
CA ARG A 5 -7.19 2.50 3.56
C ARG A 5 -7.16 1.11 4.20
N MET A 6 -7.01 0.06 3.39
CA MET A 6 -7.13 -1.34 3.76
C MET A 6 -5.93 -2.17 3.27
N MET A 7 -4.73 -1.58 3.32
CA MET A 7 -3.47 -2.26 3.00
C MET A 7 -2.39 -1.87 3.99
N ASP A 8 -1.47 -2.78 4.26
CA ASP A 8 -0.26 -2.49 5.01
C ASP A 8 0.70 -1.59 4.21
N GLY A 9 1.56 -0.87 4.94
CA GLY A 9 2.70 -0.15 4.39
C GLY A 9 4.00 -0.59 5.05
N PHE A 10 5.08 -0.66 4.26
CA PHE A 10 6.37 -1.15 4.74
C PHE A 10 7.50 -0.20 4.30
N GLY A 11 8.43 0.10 5.20
CA GLY A 11 9.68 0.78 4.87
C GLY A 11 10.63 -0.08 4.02
N VAL A 12 10.41 -1.41 4.05
CA VAL A 12 11.19 -2.48 3.38
C VAL A 12 12.61 -2.61 3.93
N HIS A 13 13.39 -1.54 3.84
CA HIS A 13 14.79 -1.50 4.24
C HIS A 13 14.92 -1.51 5.76
N THR A 14 16.07 -2.02 6.19
CA THR A 14 16.55 -1.84 7.55
C THR A 14 17.17 -0.45 7.66
N PHE A 15 16.78 0.32 8.67
CA PHE A 15 17.40 1.59 9.06
C PHE A 15 18.04 1.44 10.44
N ARG A 16 18.71 2.49 10.93
CA ARG A 16 19.22 2.58 12.30
C ARG A 16 18.41 3.63 13.07
N LEU A 17 17.98 3.32 14.28
CA LEU A 17 17.57 4.31 15.28
C LEU A 17 18.76 4.57 16.21
N VAL A 18 19.21 5.81 16.31
CA VAL A 18 20.36 6.21 17.13
C VAL A 18 19.90 6.99 18.35
N ASN A 19 20.24 6.52 19.54
CA ASN A 19 19.83 7.15 20.79
C ASN A 19 20.81 8.25 21.25
N ALA A 20 20.50 8.93 22.36
CA ALA A 20 21.31 10.02 22.90
C ALA A 20 22.71 9.60 23.37
N GLU A 21 22.91 8.32 23.71
CA GLU A 21 24.21 7.74 24.06
C GLU A 21 25.03 7.32 22.82
N GLY A 22 24.50 7.52 21.61
CA GLY A 22 25.15 7.13 20.35
C GLY A 22 25.08 5.62 20.06
N LYS A 23 24.26 4.86 20.79
CA LYS A 23 23.97 3.46 20.48
C LYS A 23 22.89 3.39 19.42
N TYR A 24 22.96 2.39 18.54
CA TYR A 24 21.94 2.18 17.53
C TYR A 24 21.19 0.86 17.68
N THR A 25 20.00 0.82 17.10
CA THR A 25 19.17 -0.38 16.96
C THR A 25 18.69 -0.45 15.53
N PHE A 26 18.76 -1.62 14.89
CA PHE A 26 18.20 -1.79 13.56
C PHE A 26 16.67 -1.73 13.63
N VAL A 27 16.05 -1.09 12.64
CA VAL A 27 14.60 -0.90 12.58
C VAL A 27 14.04 -1.18 11.20
N LYS A 28 12.87 -1.84 11.14
CA LYS A 28 11.94 -1.79 10.00
C LYS A 28 10.66 -1.07 10.41
N PHE A 29 10.19 -0.18 9.54
CA PHE A 29 8.97 0.61 9.74
C PHE A 29 7.77 -0.06 9.08
N HIS A 30 6.63 -0.05 9.78
CA HIS A 30 5.37 -0.65 9.35
C HIS A 30 4.20 0.31 9.59
N TRP A 31 3.30 0.39 8.62
CA TRP A 31 1.98 0.99 8.77
C TRP A 31 0.94 -0.13 8.75
N LYS A 32 0.14 -0.26 9.81
CA LYS A 32 -0.97 -1.21 9.84
C LYS A 32 -2.31 -0.45 9.82
N PRO A 33 -3.20 -0.74 8.86
CA PRO A 33 -4.48 -0.03 8.74
C PRO A 33 -5.44 -0.45 9.87
N LEU A 34 -6.12 0.52 10.49
CA LEU A 34 -7.14 0.21 11.50
C LEU A 34 -8.37 -0.50 10.92
N LEU A 35 -8.61 -0.38 9.61
CA LEU A 35 -9.70 -1.07 8.91
C LEU A 35 -9.37 -2.53 8.52
N GLY A 36 -8.14 -2.99 8.83
CA GLY A 36 -7.64 -4.29 8.40
C GLY A 36 -7.20 -4.31 6.93
N VAL A 37 -6.67 -5.46 6.51
CA VAL A 37 -6.13 -5.66 5.16
C VAL A 37 -7.16 -6.39 4.31
N HIS A 38 -7.53 -5.80 3.18
CA HIS A 38 -8.58 -6.31 2.28
C HIS A 38 -8.19 -6.13 0.82
N SER A 39 -8.54 -7.11 -0.01
CA SER A 39 -8.20 -7.12 -1.44
C SER A 39 -9.42 -7.38 -2.32
N LEU A 40 -9.37 -6.89 -3.55
CA LEU A 40 -10.31 -7.27 -4.62
C LEU A 40 -9.92 -8.65 -5.16
N VAL A 41 -10.87 -9.36 -5.76
CA VAL A 41 -10.57 -10.52 -6.61
C VAL A 41 -10.18 -10.07 -8.02
N TRP A 42 -9.49 -10.92 -8.79
CA TRP A 42 -8.88 -10.51 -10.06
C TRP A 42 -9.88 -10.01 -11.11
N ASP A 43 -10.98 -10.74 -11.33
CA ASP A 43 -12.01 -10.34 -12.31
C ASP A 43 -12.65 -9.00 -11.94
N GLU A 44 -12.98 -8.81 -10.66
CA GLU A 44 -13.47 -7.54 -10.13
C GLU A 44 -12.48 -6.40 -10.39
N ALA A 45 -11.20 -6.58 -10.02
CA ALA A 45 -10.16 -5.57 -10.21
C ALA A 45 -9.96 -5.20 -11.68
N GLN A 46 -9.97 -6.19 -12.58
CA GLN A 46 -9.79 -5.95 -14.01
C GLN A 46 -10.97 -5.16 -14.60
N GLN A 47 -12.20 -5.50 -14.21
CA GLN A 47 -13.37 -4.75 -14.66
C GLN A 47 -13.39 -3.33 -14.11
N LEU A 48 -12.97 -3.16 -12.85
CA LEU A 48 -12.95 -1.87 -12.20
C LEU A 48 -11.95 -0.92 -12.85
N ALA A 49 -10.78 -1.43 -13.28
CA ALA A 49 -9.80 -0.65 -14.02
C ALA A 49 -10.35 -0.05 -15.33
N GLY A 50 -11.38 -0.67 -15.93
CA GLY A 50 -12.08 -0.12 -17.10
C GLY A 50 -13.27 0.79 -16.74
N LYS A 51 -14.05 0.42 -15.72
CA LYS A 51 -15.30 1.14 -15.37
C LYS A 51 -15.09 2.37 -14.49
N ASP A 52 -14.11 2.33 -13.60
CA ASP A 52 -13.69 3.46 -12.76
C ASP A 52 -12.17 3.41 -12.54
N PRO A 53 -11.36 3.88 -13.51
CA PRO A 53 -9.91 3.89 -13.38
C PRO A 53 -9.41 4.77 -12.22
N ASP A 54 -10.27 5.64 -11.67
CA ASP A 54 -9.99 6.49 -10.52
C ASP A 54 -10.48 5.88 -9.20
N PHE A 55 -10.90 4.61 -9.15
CA PHE A 55 -11.57 4.01 -8.00
C PHE A 55 -10.88 4.23 -6.66
N HIS A 56 -9.56 3.97 -6.55
CA HIS A 56 -8.84 4.18 -5.29
C HIS A 56 -8.64 5.68 -4.95
N ARG A 57 -8.47 6.53 -5.97
CA ARG A 57 -8.39 7.99 -5.79
C ARG A 57 -9.72 8.53 -5.25
N ARG A 58 -10.82 8.12 -5.86
CA ARG A 58 -12.19 8.49 -5.46
C ARG A 58 -12.53 7.94 -4.08
N ASP A 59 -12.24 6.67 -3.80
CA ASP A 59 -12.47 6.06 -2.48
C ASP A 59 -11.76 6.83 -1.36
N LEU A 60 -10.47 7.17 -1.55
CA LEU A 60 -9.72 7.93 -0.56
C LEU A 60 -10.32 9.34 -0.36
N TRP A 61 -10.64 10.03 -1.46
CA TRP A 61 -11.21 11.37 -1.42
C TRP A 61 -12.57 11.40 -0.72
N ASP A 62 -13.49 10.53 -1.14
CA ASP A 62 -14.84 10.40 -0.60
C ASP A 62 -14.80 10.02 0.89
N ALA A 63 -13.89 9.13 1.29
CA ALA A 63 -13.73 8.71 2.68
C ALA A 63 -13.33 9.90 3.56
N ILE A 64 -12.44 10.76 3.09
CA ILE A 64 -12.03 11.97 3.82
C ILE A 64 -13.18 13.00 3.88
N ASP A 65 -13.86 13.27 2.76
CA ASP A 65 -14.98 14.23 2.70
C ASP A 65 -16.16 13.80 3.59
N SER A 66 -16.41 12.49 3.67
CA SER A 66 -17.42 11.89 4.54
C SER A 66 -16.97 11.70 6.00
N LYS A 67 -15.76 12.14 6.35
CA LYS A 67 -15.13 12.01 7.68
C LYS A 67 -14.89 10.56 8.12
N ALA A 68 -14.93 9.61 7.20
CA ALA A 68 -14.49 8.24 7.38
C ALA A 68 -12.96 8.15 7.20
N TYR A 69 -12.22 8.90 8.02
CA TYR A 69 -10.78 9.11 7.85
C TYR A 69 -9.97 7.80 7.80
N PRO A 70 -9.08 7.65 6.82
CA PRO A 70 -8.04 6.61 6.85
C PRO A 70 -7.16 6.77 8.09
N GLU A 71 -6.93 5.67 8.79
CA GLU A 71 -6.11 5.63 9.99
C GLU A 71 -5.16 4.43 9.96
N TYR A 72 -3.90 4.66 10.31
CA TYR A 72 -2.84 3.66 10.34
C TYR A 72 -2.04 3.78 11.63
N GLU A 73 -1.69 2.65 12.24
CA GLU A 73 -0.75 2.60 13.35
C GLU A 73 0.67 2.44 12.83
N LEU A 74 1.58 3.31 13.28
CA LEU A 74 3.02 3.13 13.08
C LEU A 74 3.49 2.03 14.03
N ALA A 75 4.13 1.02 13.47
CA ALA A 75 4.77 -0.04 14.21
C ALA A 75 6.22 -0.21 13.78
N LEU A 76 7.06 -0.61 14.74
CA LEU A 76 8.48 -0.84 14.54
C LEU A 76 8.80 -2.30 14.84
N GLN A 77 9.65 -2.91 14.02
CA GLN A 77 10.42 -4.08 14.43
C GLN A 77 11.82 -3.60 14.80
N LEU A 78 12.33 -4.03 15.96
CA LEU A 78 13.59 -3.56 16.52
C LEU A 78 14.51 -4.75 16.75
N VAL A 79 15.75 -4.67 16.24
CA VAL A 79 16.77 -5.70 16.42
C VAL A 79 18.06 -5.04 16.91
N PRO A 80 18.55 -5.38 18.12
CA PRO A 80 19.88 -4.97 18.57
C PRO A 80 20.98 -5.45 17.62
N GLU A 81 22.07 -4.69 17.50
CA GLU A 81 23.18 -5.02 16.59
C GLU A 81 23.72 -6.45 16.83
N GLU A 82 23.89 -6.83 18.10
CA GLU A 82 24.42 -8.12 18.54
C GLU A 82 23.49 -9.32 18.30
N GLU A 83 22.27 -9.09 17.83
CA GLU A 83 21.28 -10.13 17.53
C GLU A 83 21.09 -10.38 16.03
N GLY A 84 21.60 -9.49 15.16
CA GLY A 84 21.35 -9.55 13.73
C GLY A 84 21.77 -10.87 13.08
N ASP A 85 22.95 -11.38 13.43
CA ASP A 85 23.50 -12.62 12.85
C ASP A 85 22.75 -13.90 13.27
N LYS A 86 21.89 -13.83 14.30
CA LYS A 86 21.21 -15.00 14.88
C LYS A 86 19.93 -15.38 14.16
N LEU A 87 19.45 -14.55 13.23
CA LEU A 87 18.11 -14.67 12.63
C LEU A 87 18.07 -15.54 11.37
N GLY A 88 19.22 -16.04 10.90
CA GLY A 88 19.30 -16.97 9.77
C GLY A 88 19.09 -16.33 8.40
N PHE A 89 18.99 -15.00 8.33
CA PHE A 89 18.99 -14.22 7.10
C PHE A 89 19.67 -12.87 7.35
N ASP A 90 20.14 -12.23 6.28
CA ASP A 90 20.81 -10.94 6.38
C ASP A 90 19.78 -9.80 6.59
N LEU A 91 19.94 -9.01 7.64
CA LEU A 91 19.07 -7.87 7.92
C LEU A 91 19.15 -6.78 6.85
N LEU A 92 20.25 -6.71 6.11
CA LEU A 92 20.47 -5.73 5.04
C LEU A 92 19.95 -6.22 3.69
N ASP A 93 19.40 -7.44 3.62
CA ASP A 93 18.79 -7.97 2.40
C ASP A 93 17.33 -7.50 2.26
N PRO A 94 17.01 -6.59 1.32
CA PRO A 94 15.66 -6.08 1.13
C PRO A 94 14.70 -7.13 0.53
N THR A 95 15.22 -8.29 0.10
CA THR A 95 14.39 -9.44 -0.32
C THR A 95 13.92 -10.28 0.87
N LYS A 96 14.34 -9.93 2.09
CA LYS A 96 13.98 -10.64 3.32
C LYS A 96 13.04 -9.80 4.19
N LEU A 97 11.87 -10.35 4.50
CA LEU A 97 11.02 -9.88 5.59
C LEU A 97 11.59 -10.32 6.95
N TRP A 98 11.21 -9.61 8.00
CA TRP A 98 11.48 -10.00 9.39
C TRP A 98 10.22 -10.66 9.94
N PRO A 99 10.20 -11.99 10.17
CA PRO A 99 8.99 -12.70 10.60
C PRO A 99 8.44 -12.12 11.91
N GLU A 100 7.15 -11.78 11.96
CA GLU A 100 6.54 -11.12 13.13
C GLU A 100 6.50 -12.02 14.38
N ASP A 101 6.61 -13.34 14.19
CA ASP A 101 6.75 -14.33 15.26
C ASP A 101 8.15 -14.38 15.88
N GLN A 102 9.18 -13.90 15.17
CA GLN A 102 10.54 -13.78 15.69
C GLN A 102 10.83 -12.37 16.19
N ILE A 103 10.38 -11.35 15.46
CA ILE A 103 10.60 -9.94 15.80
C ILE A 103 9.23 -9.25 15.82
N PRO A 104 8.59 -9.15 16.99
CA PRO A 104 7.24 -8.64 17.10
C PRO A 104 7.16 -7.14 16.79
N LEU A 105 6.01 -6.72 16.27
CA LEU A 105 5.71 -5.32 16.02
C LEU A 105 5.42 -4.56 17.32
N GLN A 106 6.09 -3.42 17.50
CA GLN A 106 5.86 -2.49 18.60
C GLN A 106 5.10 -1.26 18.08
N ARG A 107 3.86 -1.04 18.56
CA ARG A 107 3.03 0.11 18.20
C ARG A 107 3.59 1.39 18.86
N VAL A 108 3.87 2.41 18.06
CA VAL A 108 4.51 3.65 18.55
C VAL A 108 3.78 4.94 18.20
N GLY A 109 2.76 4.89 17.34
CA GLY A 109 2.00 6.08 16.97
C GLY A 109 0.86 5.80 16.00
N LYS A 110 0.13 6.86 15.62
CA LYS A 110 -1.00 6.79 14.68
C LYS A 110 -0.95 7.94 13.68
N LEU A 111 -1.21 7.63 12.41
CA LEU A 111 -1.44 8.57 11.33
C LEU A 111 -2.92 8.60 10.97
N THR A 112 -3.51 9.79 10.91
CA THR A 112 -4.89 10.01 10.45
C THR A 112 -4.87 10.96 9.25
N LEU A 113 -5.39 10.52 8.11
CA LEU A 113 -5.53 11.37 6.92
C LEU A 113 -6.91 12.05 6.97
N ASN A 114 -6.95 13.36 7.21
CA ASN A 114 -8.20 14.06 7.53
C ASN A 114 -8.55 15.24 6.61
N ARG A 115 -7.77 15.46 5.55
CA ARG A 115 -8.02 16.55 4.60
C ARG A 115 -7.50 16.19 3.20
N ASN A 116 -8.32 16.45 2.20
CA ASN A 116 -7.95 16.34 0.78
C ASN A 116 -7.11 17.55 0.35
N PRO A 117 -6.27 17.43 -0.70
CA PRO A 117 -5.59 18.58 -1.29
C PRO A 117 -6.61 19.57 -1.86
N GLU A 118 -6.28 20.87 -1.79
CA GLU A 118 -7.06 21.92 -2.46
C GLU A 118 -6.78 21.93 -3.97
N ASN A 119 -5.55 21.62 -4.37
CA ASN A 119 -5.16 21.50 -5.77
C ASN A 119 -4.25 20.28 -5.99
N PHE A 120 -4.75 19.30 -6.74
CA PHE A 120 -4.03 18.06 -7.02
C PHE A 120 -2.64 18.30 -7.62
N PHE A 121 -2.51 19.22 -8.58
CA PHE A 121 -1.22 19.47 -9.23
C PHE A 121 -0.23 20.18 -8.30
N ALA A 122 -0.69 21.17 -7.54
CA ALA A 122 0.16 21.94 -6.62
C ALA A 122 0.67 21.12 -5.44
N GLU A 123 -0.13 20.15 -4.98
CA GLU A 123 0.16 19.38 -3.78
C GLU A 123 0.54 17.93 -4.11
N THR A 124 -0.32 17.17 -4.77
CA THR A 124 -0.07 15.74 -5.03
C THR A 124 0.94 15.49 -6.15
N GLU A 125 0.83 16.20 -7.26
CA GLU A 125 1.77 16.01 -8.38
C GLU A 125 3.15 16.59 -8.05
N GLN A 126 3.22 17.70 -7.33
CA GLN A 126 4.46 18.41 -7.02
C GLN A 126 5.12 18.05 -5.68
N ILE A 127 4.54 17.14 -4.88
CA ILE A 127 5.24 16.64 -3.68
C ILE A 127 6.48 15.82 -4.08
N ALA A 128 7.56 15.95 -3.32
CA ALA A 128 8.81 15.23 -3.53
C ALA A 128 9.22 14.50 -2.25
N PHE A 129 9.05 13.17 -2.23
CA PHE A 129 9.55 12.30 -1.17
C PHE A 129 10.97 11.84 -1.49
N HIS A 130 11.75 11.53 -0.45
CA HIS A 130 13.09 10.94 -0.58
C HIS A 130 13.43 10.15 0.70
N PRO A 131 13.85 8.87 0.62
CA PRO A 131 14.27 8.12 1.81
C PRO A 131 15.51 8.70 2.51
N GLY A 132 16.27 9.57 1.84
CA GLY A 132 17.38 10.32 2.44
C GLY A 132 16.95 11.50 3.32
N HIS A 133 15.67 11.88 3.29
CA HIS A 133 15.12 12.92 4.18
C HIS A 133 14.83 12.36 5.56
N VAL A 134 15.88 12.00 6.30
CA VAL A 134 15.82 11.59 7.71
C VAL A 134 16.11 12.77 8.64
N VAL A 135 15.88 12.55 9.94
CA VAL A 135 16.11 13.53 11.01
C VAL A 135 17.07 12.94 12.05
N PRO A 136 17.75 13.77 12.88
CA PRO A 136 18.60 13.28 13.95
C PRO A 136 17.89 12.20 14.79
N GLY A 137 18.59 11.08 15.00
CA GLY A 137 18.04 9.88 15.65
C GLY A 137 17.63 8.77 14.68
N ILE A 138 17.59 9.02 13.37
CA ILE A 138 17.41 8.00 12.32
C ILE A 138 18.58 8.07 11.36
N ASP A 139 19.23 6.95 11.08
CA ASP A 139 20.32 6.84 10.12
C ASP A 139 20.15 5.64 9.18
N MET A 140 20.97 5.60 8.13
CA MET A 140 20.90 4.58 7.10
C MET A 140 21.63 3.31 7.52
N SER A 141 21.26 2.17 6.93
CA SER A 141 22.05 0.94 6.97
C SER A 141 22.79 0.72 5.64
N ASP A 142 23.60 -0.33 5.59
CA ASP A 142 24.36 -0.71 4.40
C ASP A 142 23.57 -1.59 3.42
N ASP A 143 22.23 -1.61 3.52
CA ASP A 143 21.35 -2.22 2.52
C ASP A 143 21.69 -1.67 1.12
N PRO A 144 22.17 -2.50 0.19
CA PRO A 144 22.70 -2.04 -1.09
C PRO A 144 21.62 -1.44 -2.01
N LEU A 145 20.34 -1.76 -1.79
CA LEU A 145 19.23 -1.16 -2.52
C LEU A 145 18.89 0.22 -1.93
N LEU A 146 18.86 0.35 -0.60
CA LEU A 146 18.68 1.65 0.06
C LEU A 146 19.75 2.63 -0.40
N GLN A 147 21.02 2.22 -0.37
CA GLN A 147 22.16 3.05 -0.76
C GLN A 147 22.02 3.64 -2.17
N GLY A 148 21.55 2.84 -3.15
CA GLY A 148 21.26 3.35 -4.50
C GLY A 148 20.08 4.33 -4.55
N ARG A 149 19.05 4.12 -3.72
CA ARG A 149 17.90 5.03 -3.61
C ARG A 149 18.27 6.38 -3.00
N LEU A 150 19.29 6.45 -2.14
CA LEU A 150 19.77 7.71 -1.57
C LEU A 150 20.25 8.70 -2.64
N PHE A 151 20.78 8.19 -3.76
CA PHE A 151 21.15 9.02 -4.91
C PHE A 151 19.93 9.40 -5.78
N SER A 152 19.14 8.40 -6.17
CA SER A 152 18.16 8.53 -7.26
C SER A 152 17.06 9.57 -7.00
N TYR A 153 16.57 9.64 -5.77
CA TYR A 153 15.39 10.45 -5.45
C TYR A 153 15.65 11.94 -5.47
N PHE A 154 16.90 12.40 -5.26
CA PHE A 154 17.28 13.80 -5.46
C PHE A 154 17.49 14.08 -6.95
N ASP A 155 18.27 13.24 -7.62
CA ASP A 155 18.60 13.36 -9.05
C ASP A 155 17.35 13.49 -9.93
N THR A 156 16.35 12.62 -9.71
CA THR A 156 15.11 12.64 -10.50
C THR A 156 14.34 13.96 -10.37
N GLN A 157 14.40 14.65 -9.22
CA GLN A 157 13.69 15.92 -9.02
C GLN A 157 14.29 17.04 -9.88
N LEU A 158 15.60 17.00 -10.13
CA LEU A 158 16.27 18.02 -10.95
C LEU A 158 15.65 18.08 -12.35
N ASN A 159 15.40 16.92 -12.95
CA ASN A 159 14.75 16.84 -14.26
C ASN A 159 13.23 17.00 -14.17
N ARG A 160 12.58 16.38 -13.17
CA ARG A 160 11.12 16.44 -13.02
C ARG A 160 10.59 17.86 -12.83
N PHE A 161 11.30 18.68 -12.06
CA PHE A 161 10.94 20.08 -11.83
C PHE A 161 11.72 21.06 -12.69
N GLY A 162 12.80 20.63 -13.35
CA GLY A 162 13.71 21.52 -14.08
C GLY A 162 14.47 22.49 -13.17
N THR A 163 14.57 22.21 -11.87
CA THR A 163 15.21 23.11 -10.90
C THR A 163 15.71 22.36 -9.66
N PRO A 164 16.85 22.76 -9.06
CA PRO A 164 17.25 22.30 -7.72
C PRO A 164 16.39 22.94 -6.60
N ASN A 165 15.57 23.95 -6.91
CA ASN A 165 14.76 24.68 -5.94
C ASN A 165 13.38 24.05 -5.68
N PHE A 166 13.16 22.78 -6.05
CA PHE A 166 11.87 22.09 -5.84
C PHE A 166 11.44 22.03 -4.36
N ALA A 167 12.39 22.08 -3.42
CA ALA A 167 12.13 22.18 -1.99
C ALA A 167 11.48 23.51 -1.56
N GLN A 168 11.50 24.54 -2.43
CA GLN A 168 10.81 25.82 -2.19
C GLN A 168 9.34 25.79 -2.62
N LEU A 169 8.85 24.72 -3.25
CA LEU A 169 7.42 24.58 -3.54
C LEU A 169 6.63 24.44 -2.22
N PRO A 170 5.45 25.08 -2.08
CA PRO A 170 4.74 25.14 -0.80
C PRO A 170 4.51 23.79 -0.11
N ILE A 171 4.25 22.73 -0.88
CA ILE A 171 4.03 21.37 -0.35
C ILE A 171 5.31 20.69 0.15
N ASN A 172 6.48 21.08 -0.37
CA ASN A 172 7.79 20.50 -0.04
C ASN A 172 8.55 21.31 1.03
N GLN A 173 8.12 22.54 1.30
CA GLN A 173 8.80 23.40 2.27
C GLN A 173 8.71 22.81 3.69
N PRO A 174 9.84 22.73 4.42
CA PRO A 174 9.80 22.38 5.83
C PRO A 174 9.05 23.45 6.61
N LYS A 175 8.46 23.04 7.74
CA LYS A 175 7.85 23.99 8.69
C LYS A 175 8.90 24.61 9.63
N SER A 176 10.09 24.02 9.72
CA SER A 176 11.23 24.56 10.46
C SER A 176 12.00 25.60 9.62
N PRO A 177 12.73 26.53 10.28
CA PRO A 177 13.58 27.47 9.55
C PRO A 177 14.67 26.78 8.73
N VAL A 178 14.90 27.26 7.51
CA VAL A 178 16.01 26.83 6.64
C VAL A 178 17.00 27.98 6.51
N ASN A 179 18.24 27.76 6.94
CA ASN A 179 19.30 28.75 6.85
C ASN A 179 20.60 28.06 6.42
N ASN A 180 20.95 28.23 5.16
CA ASN A 180 22.16 27.67 4.57
C ASN A 180 22.77 28.67 3.57
N PHE A 181 23.84 28.27 2.90
CA PHE A 181 24.57 29.11 1.94
C PHE A 181 24.22 28.84 0.48
N GLN A 182 23.27 27.94 0.18
CA GLN A 182 22.86 27.66 -1.20
C GLN A 182 22.10 28.87 -1.78
N GLN A 183 22.45 29.26 -3.00
CA GLN A 183 21.87 30.38 -3.74
C GLN A 183 21.51 29.96 -5.17
N ASP A 184 20.78 30.82 -5.88
CA ASP A 184 20.54 30.74 -7.33
C ASP A 184 19.76 29.49 -7.79
N GLY A 185 19.96 29.09 -9.05
CA GLY A 185 19.19 28.06 -9.75
C GLY A 185 17.88 28.58 -10.37
N PRO A 186 17.33 27.89 -11.39
CA PRO A 186 16.05 28.27 -11.99
C PRO A 186 14.93 28.36 -10.95
N MET A 187 13.95 29.25 -11.16
CA MET A 187 12.77 29.38 -10.29
C MET A 187 13.11 29.57 -8.80
N ARG A 188 14.13 30.38 -8.51
CA ARG A 188 14.53 30.72 -7.15
C ARG A 188 13.59 31.80 -6.58
N PHE A 189 12.81 31.45 -5.55
CA PHE A 189 11.85 32.38 -4.94
C PHE A 189 12.37 33.06 -3.68
N ALA A 190 13.26 32.39 -2.94
CA ALA A 190 13.85 32.93 -1.71
C ALA A 190 15.37 32.73 -1.70
N ASN A 191 16.12 33.82 -1.52
CA ASN A 191 17.57 33.82 -1.31
C ASN A 191 17.92 34.27 0.11
N ARG A 192 19.06 33.80 0.62
CA ARG A 192 19.59 34.32 1.90
C ARG A 192 19.96 35.81 1.70
N PRO A 193 19.51 36.72 2.58
CA PRO A 193 19.88 38.12 2.49
C PRO A 193 21.35 38.35 2.89
N GLY A 194 21.92 39.45 2.38
CA GLY A 194 23.27 39.89 2.70
C GLY A 194 24.35 39.31 1.78
N PRO A 195 25.61 39.76 1.96
CA PRO A 195 26.68 39.57 0.97
C PRO A 195 27.39 38.20 1.04
N ILE A 196 26.99 37.30 1.94
CA ILE A 196 27.72 36.05 2.22
C ILE A 196 26.92 34.82 1.75
N ASN A 197 27.58 33.98 0.97
CA ASN A 197 27.09 32.69 0.46
C ASN A 197 28.11 31.55 0.65
N TYR A 198 29.00 31.65 1.64
CA TYR A 198 30.04 30.65 1.91
C TYR A 198 30.36 30.50 3.41
N ALA A 199 31.00 29.39 3.76
CA ALA A 199 31.59 29.12 5.08
C ALA A 199 32.98 28.45 4.94
N PRO A 200 33.90 28.66 5.91
CA PRO A 200 33.78 29.61 7.02
C PRO A 200 33.84 31.08 6.54
N ASN A 201 33.27 32.00 7.32
CA ASN A 201 33.31 33.44 7.06
C ASN A 201 33.35 34.23 8.38
N SER A 202 33.71 35.52 8.33
CA SER A 202 33.94 36.36 9.51
C SER A 202 32.78 37.27 9.91
N LEU A 203 31.65 37.27 9.18
CA LEU A 203 30.54 38.18 9.46
C LEU A 203 29.53 37.57 10.44
N ALA A 204 28.94 38.43 11.29
CA ALA A 204 27.88 38.01 12.21
C ALA A 204 26.55 37.75 11.47
N GLY A 205 25.67 36.94 12.07
CA GLY A 205 24.33 36.67 11.53
C GLY A 205 24.30 35.70 10.33
N THR A 206 25.38 34.94 10.11
CA THR A 206 25.39 33.86 9.12
C THR A 206 25.00 32.53 9.74
N PRO A 207 24.39 31.60 8.99
CA PRO A 207 24.15 30.25 9.47
C PRO A 207 25.44 29.62 10.01
N GLN A 208 25.29 28.81 11.05
CA GLN A 208 26.36 28.12 11.76
C GLN A 208 26.06 26.64 11.79
N GLU A 209 27.11 25.81 11.80
CA GLU A 209 26.96 24.37 12.01
C GLU A 209 26.36 24.11 13.40
N ALA A 210 25.36 23.24 13.45
CA ALA A 210 24.80 22.78 14.71
C ALA A 210 25.68 21.63 15.25
N PRO A 211 26.25 21.74 16.46
CA PRO A 211 26.96 20.61 17.06
C PRO A 211 25.98 19.47 17.37
N ALA A 212 26.47 18.23 17.42
CA ALA A 212 25.67 17.05 17.73
C ALA A 212 24.83 17.20 19.02
N LYS A 213 25.42 17.81 20.06
CA LYS A 213 24.76 18.10 21.36
C LYS A 213 23.62 19.12 21.27
N LYS A 214 23.45 19.80 20.13
CA LYS A 214 22.36 20.72 19.82
C LYS A 214 21.61 20.26 18.56
N GLU A 215 21.38 18.96 18.44
CA GLU A 215 20.54 18.36 17.38
C GLU A 215 21.12 18.49 15.96
N GLY A 216 22.44 18.72 15.81
CA GLY A 216 23.10 18.55 14.52
C GLY A 216 23.06 17.09 14.05
N TYR A 217 22.72 16.84 12.79
CA TYR A 217 22.73 15.49 12.24
C TYR A 217 24.17 14.95 12.18
N VAL A 218 24.39 13.78 12.76
CA VAL A 218 25.68 13.07 12.74
C VAL A 218 25.42 11.63 12.34
N HIS A 219 26.12 11.16 11.31
CA HIS A 219 26.08 9.75 10.94
C HIS A 219 26.65 8.89 12.07
N TYR A 220 26.00 7.76 12.32
CA TYR A 220 26.55 6.71 13.15
C TYR A 220 27.90 6.26 12.56
N PRO A 221 28.99 6.22 13.35
CA PRO A 221 30.32 5.88 12.88
C PRO A 221 30.46 4.36 12.70
N ALA A 222 29.68 3.78 11.78
CA ALA A 222 29.77 2.36 11.44
C ALA A 222 31.18 2.03 10.93
N GLY A 223 31.74 0.92 11.38
CA GLY A 223 33.00 0.40 10.86
C GLY A 223 32.86 0.03 9.38
N ALA A 224 33.87 0.37 8.58
CA ALA A 224 33.91 0.08 7.15
C ALA A 224 35.19 -0.69 6.80
N ASP A 225 35.22 -1.97 7.17
CA ASP A 225 36.31 -2.88 6.81
C ASP A 225 35.97 -3.62 5.51
N GLY A 226 36.89 -3.64 4.55
CA GLY A 226 36.70 -4.37 3.30
C GLY A 226 37.55 -3.89 2.13
N VAL A 227 37.33 -4.51 0.96
CA VAL A 227 37.99 -4.16 -0.31
C VAL A 227 36.96 -3.57 -1.26
N LYS A 228 37.35 -2.57 -2.05
CA LYS A 228 36.48 -2.01 -3.10
C LYS A 228 36.20 -3.08 -4.17
N THR A 229 34.99 -3.61 -4.19
CA THR A 229 34.53 -4.61 -5.17
C THR A 229 33.11 -4.31 -5.65
N ARG A 230 32.68 -5.01 -6.71
CA ARG A 230 31.29 -5.04 -7.21
C ARG A 230 30.77 -6.48 -7.08
N GLU A 231 30.52 -6.88 -5.85
CA GLU A 231 30.07 -8.23 -5.51
C GLU A 231 28.82 -8.15 -4.63
N ARG A 232 27.94 -9.15 -4.76
CA ARG A 232 26.84 -9.34 -3.82
C ARG A 232 27.34 -10.18 -2.65
N SER A 233 26.98 -9.79 -1.42
CA SER A 233 27.28 -10.63 -0.26
C SER A 233 26.68 -12.03 -0.43
N LYS A 234 27.45 -13.05 -0.05
CA LYS A 234 27.01 -14.46 -0.11
C LYS A 234 25.79 -14.72 0.77
N THR A 235 25.59 -13.92 1.82
CA THR A 235 24.44 -13.99 2.73
C THR A 235 23.10 -13.68 2.04
N PHE A 236 23.11 -13.05 0.87
CA PHE A 236 21.93 -12.75 0.05
C PHE A 236 21.56 -13.91 -0.91
N GLY A 237 22.31 -15.03 -0.86
CA GLY A 237 22.19 -16.15 -1.80
C GLY A 237 20.98 -17.07 -1.58
N ASP A 238 20.15 -16.83 -0.56
CA ASP A 238 18.87 -17.53 -0.38
C ASP A 238 17.75 -16.79 -1.12
N HIS A 239 17.09 -17.50 -2.04
CA HIS A 239 16.05 -16.94 -2.91
C HIS A 239 14.69 -17.63 -2.76
N TYR A 240 14.60 -18.69 -1.96
CA TYR A 240 13.41 -19.57 -1.95
C TYR A 240 12.81 -19.78 -0.56
N THR A 241 13.59 -19.69 0.52
CA THR A 241 13.06 -19.98 1.87
C THR A 241 11.90 -19.07 2.25
N GLN A 242 12.02 -17.77 2.03
CA GLN A 242 10.95 -16.84 2.40
C GLN A 242 9.79 -16.82 1.40
N ALA A 243 10.02 -17.19 0.13
CA ALA A 243 8.93 -17.40 -0.81
C ALA A 243 8.07 -18.61 -0.40
N ALA A 244 8.71 -19.71 0.03
CA ALA A 244 8.02 -20.88 0.58
C ALA A 244 7.34 -20.55 1.92
N LEU A 245 8.01 -19.81 2.82
CA LEU A 245 7.42 -19.33 4.08
C LEU A 245 6.14 -18.53 3.83
N PHE A 246 6.17 -17.59 2.90
CA PHE A 246 5.01 -16.78 2.53
C PHE A 246 3.87 -17.66 2.03
N TYR A 247 4.11 -18.48 1.01
CA TYR A 247 3.08 -19.35 0.42
C TYR A 247 2.48 -20.32 1.46
N ASN A 248 3.31 -20.91 2.32
CA ASN A 248 2.87 -21.81 3.38
C ASN A 248 2.00 -21.10 4.43
N SER A 249 2.19 -19.80 4.64
CA SER A 249 1.44 -19.00 5.62
C SER A 249 0.08 -18.56 5.12
N LEU A 250 -0.18 -18.64 3.82
CA LEU A 250 -1.47 -18.29 3.23
C LEU A 250 -2.55 -19.33 3.57
N THR A 251 -3.80 -18.87 3.62
CA THR A 251 -4.97 -19.74 3.70
C THR A 251 -5.27 -20.41 2.34
N PRO A 252 -6.07 -21.49 2.30
CA PRO A 252 -6.38 -22.16 1.04
C PRO A 252 -6.97 -21.23 -0.05
N PRO A 253 -7.93 -20.32 0.25
CA PRO A 253 -8.42 -19.36 -0.75
C PRO A 253 -7.33 -18.41 -1.26
N GLU A 254 -6.44 -17.94 -0.39
CA GLU A 254 -5.32 -17.08 -0.78
C GLU A 254 -4.30 -17.82 -1.66
N GLN A 255 -3.99 -19.08 -1.34
CA GLN A 255 -3.14 -19.95 -2.17
C GLN A 255 -3.77 -20.18 -3.55
N GLU A 256 -5.08 -20.41 -3.61
CA GLU A 256 -5.82 -20.53 -4.86
C GLU A 256 -5.71 -19.26 -5.70
N HIS A 257 -5.92 -18.08 -5.09
CA HIS A 257 -5.77 -16.80 -5.78
C HIS A 257 -4.34 -16.58 -6.32
N ILE A 258 -3.30 -16.99 -5.58
CA ILE A 258 -1.92 -16.96 -6.08
C ILE A 258 -1.74 -17.87 -7.30
N GLY A 259 -2.25 -19.11 -7.25
CA GLY A 259 -2.22 -20.05 -8.37
C GLY A 259 -2.96 -19.53 -9.60
N GLN A 260 -4.12 -18.91 -9.40
CA GLN A 260 -4.89 -18.25 -10.47
C GLN A 260 -4.13 -17.07 -11.08
N ALA A 261 -3.54 -16.20 -10.26
CA ALA A 261 -2.75 -15.07 -10.72
C ALA A 261 -1.55 -15.52 -11.57
N LEU A 262 -0.78 -16.50 -11.09
CA LEU A 262 0.35 -17.09 -11.82
C LEU A 262 -0.11 -17.70 -13.14
N THR A 263 -1.25 -18.39 -13.15
CA THR A 263 -1.85 -18.96 -14.37
C THR A 263 -2.21 -17.88 -15.37
N VAL A 264 -2.87 -16.80 -14.95
CA VAL A 264 -3.27 -15.70 -15.82
C VAL A 264 -2.05 -15.02 -16.44
N GLU A 265 -1.05 -14.67 -15.64
CA GLU A 265 0.14 -13.97 -16.15
C GLU A 265 0.98 -14.85 -17.07
N LEU A 266 1.23 -16.12 -16.70
CA LEU A 266 1.97 -17.04 -17.56
C LEU A 266 1.21 -17.43 -18.83
N SER A 267 -0.13 -17.33 -18.84
CA SER A 267 -0.93 -17.56 -20.05
C SER A 267 -0.70 -16.48 -21.11
N LYS A 268 -0.37 -15.25 -20.69
CA LYS A 268 -0.05 -14.13 -21.60
C LYS A 268 1.36 -14.22 -22.20
N VAL A 269 2.25 -14.99 -21.59
CA VAL A 269 3.60 -15.24 -22.12
C VAL A 269 3.49 -16.16 -23.34
N THR A 270 4.17 -15.83 -24.44
CA THR A 270 4.14 -16.64 -25.67
C THR A 270 5.30 -17.63 -25.76
N ASP A 271 6.46 -17.31 -25.19
CA ASP A 271 7.64 -18.18 -25.20
C ASP A 271 7.51 -19.31 -24.15
N ALA A 272 7.40 -20.55 -24.64
CA ALA A 272 7.32 -21.74 -23.82
C ALA A 272 8.57 -21.98 -22.95
N LYS A 273 9.75 -21.53 -23.39
CA LYS A 273 10.98 -21.64 -22.59
C LYS A 273 10.90 -20.79 -21.33
N ILE A 274 10.35 -19.58 -21.44
CA ILE A 274 10.15 -18.68 -20.30
C ILE A 274 9.18 -19.30 -19.30
N LYS A 275 8.05 -19.84 -19.78
CA LYS A 275 7.08 -20.53 -18.91
C LYS A 275 7.73 -21.71 -18.18
N LYS A 276 8.53 -22.52 -18.88
CA LYS A 276 9.24 -23.66 -18.29
C LYS A 276 10.18 -23.20 -17.16
N LEU A 277 10.99 -22.19 -17.41
CA LEU A 277 11.91 -21.64 -16.40
C LEU A 277 11.14 -21.12 -15.17
N MET A 278 10.03 -20.43 -15.37
CA MET A 278 9.20 -19.97 -14.25
C MET A 278 8.61 -21.12 -13.45
N LEU A 279 8.12 -22.18 -14.11
CA LEU A 279 7.65 -23.38 -13.42
C LEU A 279 8.77 -24.04 -12.59
N GLU A 280 10.01 -24.06 -13.09
CA GLU A 280 11.18 -24.57 -12.33
C GLU A 280 11.46 -23.74 -11.07
N HIS A 281 11.24 -22.42 -11.10
CA HIS A 281 11.29 -21.59 -9.89
C HIS A 281 10.14 -21.92 -8.92
N LEU A 282 8.91 -22.05 -9.42
CA LEU A 282 7.76 -22.41 -8.58
C LEU A 282 7.96 -23.77 -7.90
N ALA A 283 8.51 -24.77 -8.60
CA ALA A 283 8.76 -26.10 -8.03
C ALA A 283 9.80 -26.11 -6.90
N LYS A 284 10.66 -25.08 -6.81
CA LYS A 284 11.57 -24.87 -5.67
C LYS A 284 10.88 -24.21 -4.47
N ILE A 285 9.73 -23.58 -4.68
CA ILE A 285 8.89 -22.99 -3.64
C ILE A 285 7.91 -24.05 -3.14
N ASP A 286 7.06 -24.55 -4.03
CA ASP A 286 6.03 -25.54 -3.75
C ASP A 286 5.69 -26.36 -5.02
N GLN A 287 5.70 -27.69 -4.90
CA GLN A 287 5.50 -28.59 -6.04
C GLN A 287 4.03 -28.65 -6.49
N ASP A 288 3.09 -28.54 -5.55
CA ASP A 288 1.67 -28.62 -5.86
C ASP A 288 1.21 -27.37 -6.60
N LEU A 289 1.65 -26.18 -6.16
CA LEU A 289 1.47 -24.92 -6.86
C LEU A 289 2.02 -25.00 -8.29
N ALA A 290 3.26 -25.47 -8.45
CA ALA A 290 3.88 -25.61 -9.77
C ALA A 290 3.09 -26.57 -10.67
N GLY A 291 2.60 -27.69 -10.13
CA GLY A 291 1.79 -28.67 -10.85
C GLY A 291 0.43 -28.12 -11.29
N GLN A 292 -0.26 -27.41 -10.39
CA GLN A 292 -1.54 -26.76 -10.69
C GLN A 292 -1.39 -25.72 -11.80
N VAL A 293 -0.42 -24.82 -11.68
CA VAL A 293 -0.16 -23.78 -12.69
C VAL A 293 0.25 -24.42 -14.02
N ALA A 294 1.16 -25.40 -14.01
CA ALA A 294 1.59 -26.10 -15.23
C ALA A 294 0.40 -26.72 -15.97
N GLY A 295 -0.48 -27.43 -15.26
CA GLY A 295 -1.66 -28.05 -15.85
C GLY A 295 -2.60 -27.03 -16.50
N LYS A 296 -2.82 -25.88 -15.86
CA LYS A 296 -3.71 -24.83 -16.37
C LYS A 296 -3.16 -24.10 -17.60
N ILE A 297 -1.84 -23.99 -17.74
CA ILE A 297 -1.19 -23.37 -18.91
C ILE A 297 -0.80 -24.39 -19.99
N GLY A 298 -1.22 -25.65 -19.87
CA GLY A 298 -0.99 -26.69 -20.87
C GLY A 298 0.45 -27.21 -20.91
N MET A 299 1.16 -27.19 -19.77
CA MET A 299 2.55 -27.63 -19.64
C MET A 299 2.70 -28.81 -18.68
N GLN A 300 3.82 -29.51 -18.76
CA GLN A 300 4.18 -30.53 -17.78
C GLN A 300 4.86 -29.90 -16.57
N ALA A 301 4.53 -30.40 -15.37
CA ALA A 301 5.22 -30.00 -14.15
C ALA A 301 6.72 -30.36 -14.22
N PRO A 302 7.62 -29.50 -13.73
CA PRO A 302 9.05 -29.81 -13.66
C PRO A 302 9.33 -31.06 -12.82
N LYS A 303 10.29 -31.88 -13.25
CA LYS A 303 10.75 -33.06 -12.51
C LYS A 303 12.08 -32.75 -11.78
N GLY A 304 12.26 -33.29 -10.59
CA GLY A 304 13.57 -33.35 -9.92
C GLY A 304 13.99 -32.13 -9.08
N ALA A 305 13.15 -31.10 -8.95
CA ALA A 305 13.37 -30.02 -7.98
C ALA A 305 12.80 -30.41 -6.61
N SER A 306 13.62 -30.38 -5.56
CA SER A 306 13.12 -30.48 -4.18
C SER A 306 12.56 -29.12 -3.75
N ALA A 307 11.31 -29.09 -3.27
CA ALA A 307 10.74 -27.88 -2.68
C ALA A 307 11.55 -27.46 -1.44
N THR A 308 11.71 -26.15 -1.27
CA THR A 308 12.41 -25.56 -0.13
C THR A 308 11.58 -25.79 1.13
N ARG A 309 12.20 -26.35 2.17
CA ARG A 309 11.52 -26.56 3.45
C ARG A 309 11.44 -25.24 4.21
N ALA A 310 10.24 -24.71 4.37
CA ALA A 310 9.96 -23.55 5.20
C ALA A 310 8.71 -23.80 6.06
N GLY A 311 8.65 -23.19 7.24
CA GLY A 311 7.48 -23.24 8.13
C GLY A 311 6.37 -22.30 7.67
N LYS A 312 5.62 -21.77 8.65
CA LYS A 312 4.68 -20.66 8.49
C LYS A 312 5.09 -19.52 9.41
N SER A 313 4.69 -18.30 9.11
CA SER A 313 4.89 -17.12 9.96
C SER A 313 3.60 -16.30 10.05
N LYS A 314 3.45 -15.58 11.15
CA LYS A 314 2.31 -14.70 11.43
C LYS A 314 2.43 -13.40 10.66
N GLY A 315 1.29 -12.75 10.42
CA GLY A 315 1.20 -11.44 9.78
C GLY A 315 1.40 -11.46 8.26
N LEU A 316 1.44 -12.66 7.65
CA LEU A 316 1.61 -12.81 6.19
C LEU A 316 0.28 -13.04 5.45
N SER A 317 -0.68 -13.73 6.07
CA SER A 317 -2.03 -13.89 5.52
C SER A 317 -2.88 -12.66 5.83
N GLN A 318 -3.68 -12.21 4.85
CA GLN A 318 -4.64 -11.12 5.04
C GLN A 318 -5.82 -11.55 5.93
N GLU A 319 -6.03 -12.87 6.08
CA GLU A 319 -7.09 -13.45 6.91
C GLU A 319 -6.85 -13.26 8.41
N GLU A 320 -5.61 -12.98 8.83
CA GLU A 320 -5.24 -12.79 10.24
C GLU A 320 -5.60 -11.38 10.78
N GLY A 321 -6.00 -10.45 9.91
CA GLY A 321 -6.35 -9.07 10.28
C GLY A 321 -7.78 -8.89 10.82
N PRO A 322 -8.12 -7.70 11.35
CA PRO A 322 -9.46 -7.40 11.85
C PRO A 322 -10.51 -7.37 10.72
N LYS A 323 -11.68 -7.96 10.99
CA LYS A 323 -12.80 -8.12 10.04
C LYS A 323 -14.19 -7.91 10.67
N ASP A 324 -14.22 -7.36 11.87
CA ASP A 324 -15.39 -7.22 12.74
C ASP A 324 -16.16 -5.90 12.54
N SER A 325 -15.80 -5.11 11.51
CA SER A 325 -16.39 -3.81 11.24
C SER A 325 -16.74 -3.61 9.77
N ILE A 326 -17.87 -2.95 9.53
CA ILE A 326 -18.29 -2.48 8.20
C ILE A 326 -18.06 -0.98 8.01
N LYS A 327 -17.37 -0.32 8.94
CA LYS A 327 -17.06 1.11 8.85
C LYS A 327 -16.45 1.41 7.48
N SER A 328 -16.95 2.47 6.83
CA SER A 328 -16.56 2.95 5.50
C SER A 328 -16.85 2.04 4.30
N ARG A 329 -17.49 0.88 4.50
CA ARG A 329 -17.94 0.02 3.39
C ARG A 329 -19.08 0.68 2.64
N LYS A 330 -19.17 0.47 1.33
CA LYS A 330 -20.25 0.97 0.47
C LYS A 330 -21.20 -0.17 0.11
N ILE A 331 -22.48 -0.03 0.42
CA ILE A 331 -23.51 -1.04 0.13
C ILE A 331 -24.49 -0.47 -0.89
N ALA A 332 -24.71 -1.20 -1.98
CA ALA A 332 -25.73 -0.87 -2.97
C ALA A 332 -27.11 -1.35 -2.50
N ILE A 333 -28.11 -0.47 -2.52
CA ILE A 333 -29.51 -0.82 -2.31
C ILE A 333 -30.23 -0.77 -3.67
N LEU A 334 -30.53 -1.92 -4.26
CA LEU A 334 -31.18 -1.97 -5.57
C LEU A 334 -32.69 -1.73 -5.43
N ALA A 335 -33.21 -0.71 -6.10
CA ALA A 335 -34.62 -0.33 -6.01
C ALA A 335 -35.20 0.12 -7.35
N ALA A 336 -36.52 -0.01 -7.48
CA ALA A 336 -37.33 0.54 -8.57
C ALA A 336 -38.66 1.08 -8.02
N ASP A 337 -39.50 1.65 -8.88
CA ASP A 337 -40.81 2.15 -8.48
C ASP A 337 -41.64 1.01 -7.84
N GLY A 338 -42.27 1.30 -6.69
CA GLY A 338 -43.01 0.30 -5.89
C GLY A 338 -42.16 -0.46 -4.86
N VAL A 339 -40.94 0.02 -4.58
CA VAL A 339 -40.10 -0.48 -3.48
C VAL A 339 -40.73 -0.16 -2.12
N THR A 340 -40.52 -1.03 -1.13
CA THR A 340 -40.95 -0.77 0.25
C THR A 340 -40.03 0.29 0.87
N ALA A 341 -40.43 1.57 0.81
CA ALA A 341 -39.61 2.70 1.29
C ALA A 341 -39.16 2.56 2.76
N ALA A 342 -39.99 1.93 3.60
CA ALA A 342 -39.65 1.64 5.00
C ALA A 342 -38.44 0.70 5.13
N ASP A 343 -38.30 -0.28 4.22
CA ASP A 343 -37.18 -1.23 4.23
C ASP A 343 -35.88 -0.56 3.79
N VAL A 344 -35.94 0.26 2.72
CA VAL A 344 -34.81 1.08 2.26
C VAL A 344 -34.30 1.98 3.39
N LYS A 345 -35.22 2.73 4.02
CA LYS A 345 -34.89 3.65 5.11
C LYS A 345 -34.31 2.92 6.32
N ARG A 346 -34.91 1.79 6.70
CA ARG A 346 -34.44 0.96 7.82
C ARG A 346 -33.03 0.46 7.56
N MET A 347 -32.76 -0.12 6.39
CA MET A 347 -31.44 -0.64 6.05
C MET A 347 -30.39 0.47 5.98
N ALA A 348 -30.66 1.56 5.26
CA ALA A 348 -29.74 2.69 5.16
C ALA A 348 -29.42 3.30 6.54
N THR A 349 -30.40 3.38 7.43
CA THR A 349 -30.20 3.86 8.81
C THR A 349 -29.32 2.91 9.62
N SER A 350 -29.58 1.59 9.55
CA SER A 350 -28.77 0.58 10.24
C SER A 350 -27.32 0.59 9.75
N LEU A 351 -27.10 0.61 8.43
CA LEU A 351 -25.75 0.67 7.85
C LEU A 351 -24.99 1.92 8.29
N LYS A 352 -25.65 3.09 8.25
CA LYS A 352 -25.05 4.35 8.69
C LYS A 352 -24.69 4.36 10.17
N LYS A 353 -25.51 3.73 11.02
CA LYS A 353 -25.25 3.60 12.46
C LYS A 353 -23.94 2.83 12.72
N GLU A 354 -23.66 1.81 11.92
CA GLU A 354 -22.43 1.02 11.98
C GLU A 354 -21.27 1.64 11.17
N GLY A 355 -21.45 2.86 10.65
CA GLY A 355 -20.43 3.62 9.93
C GLY A 355 -20.23 3.22 8.46
N ALA A 356 -21.11 2.40 7.89
CA ALA A 356 -21.14 2.09 6.47
C ALA A 356 -21.92 3.15 5.67
N MET A 357 -21.69 3.16 4.36
CA MET A 357 -22.38 4.01 3.39
C MET A 357 -23.40 3.16 2.63
N ALA A 358 -24.59 3.73 2.39
CA ALA A 358 -25.63 3.10 1.59
C ALA A 358 -25.95 4.02 0.41
N GLU A 359 -25.96 3.48 -0.80
CA GLU A 359 -26.38 4.19 -2.02
C GLU A 359 -27.54 3.44 -2.67
N VAL A 360 -28.64 4.15 -2.94
CA VAL A 360 -29.78 3.61 -3.70
C VAL A 360 -29.42 3.60 -5.18
N VAL A 361 -29.44 2.41 -5.78
CA VAL A 361 -29.16 2.19 -7.20
C VAL A 361 -30.43 1.75 -7.93
N ALA A 362 -30.82 2.48 -8.97
CA ALA A 362 -32.08 2.23 -9.67
C ALA A 362 -31.96 2.31 -11.21
N ILE A 363 -33.06 2.04 -11.92
CA ILE A 363 -33.14 2.09 -13.39
C ILE A 363 -32.90 3.52 -13.91
N ARG A 364 -33.36 4.54 -13.17
CA ARG A 364 -33.23 5.97 -13.49
C ARG A 364 -32.87 6.79 -12.26
N LEU A 365 -32.34 7.98 -12.48
CA LEU A 365 -32.16 9.00 -11.42
C LEU A 365 -33.52 9.64 -11.04
N GLY A 366 -33.46 10.51 -10.03
CA GLY A 366 -34.61 11.20 -9.45
C GLY A 366 -35.19 10.41 -8.28
N ASP A 367 -36.45 10.66 -7.96
CA ASP A 367 -37.12 9.97 -6.87
C ASP A 367 -37.97 8.80 -7.41
N LEU A 368 -37.98 7.71 -6.66
CA LEU A 368 -38.92 6.60 -6.83
C LEU A 368 -40.21 6.91 -6.06
N LYS A 369 -41.32 6.25 -6.45
CA LYS A 369 -42.58 6.32 -5.69
C LYS A 369 -42.34 6.08 -4.18
N GLY A 370 -42.92 6.93 -3.34
CA GLY A 370 -42.71 6.90 -1.88
C GLY A 370 -41.51 7.71 -1.40
N ASP A 371 -41.07 8.69 -2.18
CA ASP A 371 -40.01 9.66 -1.85
C ASP A 371 -38.65 9.02 -1.53
N VAL A 372 -38.32 7.93 -2.22
CA VAL A 372 -36.99 7.30 -2.13
C VAL A 372 -36.08 7.94 -3.16
N LYS A 373 -35.12 8.73 -2.68
CA LYS A 373 -34.09 9.36 -3.53
C LYS A 373 -33.12 8.31 -4.09
N VAL A 374 -32.87 8.38 -5.39
CA VAL A 374 -31.86 7.55 -6.07
C VAL A 374 -30.51 8.28 -6.06
N ASP A 375 -29.46 7.58 -5.62
CA ASP A 375 -28.10 8.10 -5.61
C ASP A 375 -27.38 7.85 -6.95
N LYS A 376 -27.56 6.65 -7.52
CA LYS A 376 -27.00 6.28 -8.83
C LYS A 376 -27.99 5.51 -9.69
N SER A 377 -27.87 5.67 -11.00
CA SER A 377 -28.57 4.79 -11.93
C SER A 377 -27.68 3.60 -12.30
N PHE A 378 -28.31 2.52 -12.79
CA PHE A 378 -27.59 1.42 -13.39
C PHE A 378 -26.66 1.89 -14.51
N ALA A 379 -26.86 3.02 -15.19
CA ALA A 379 -25.92 3.50 -16.20
C ALA A 379 -24.52 3.84 -15.64
N THR A 380 -24.42 4.17 -14.34
CA THR A 380 -23.20 4.70 -13.70
C THR A 380 -22.71 3.86 -12.52
N ALA A 381 -23.42 2.77 -12.21
CA ALA A 381 -23.11 1.88 -11.10
C ALA A 381 -23.11 0.42 -11.56
N ASP A 382 -22.12 -0.33 -11.09
CA ASP A 382 -22.01 -1.78 -11.22
C ASP A 382 -21.57 -2.36 -9.85
N SER A 383 -21.79 -3.65 -9.61
CA SER A 383 -21.60 -4.24 -8.27
C SER A 383 -20.17 -4.14 -7.76
N ILE A 384 -19.19 -4.20 -8.67
CA ILE A 384 -17.74 -4.08 -8.39
C ILE A 384 -17.33 -2.74 -7.74
N MET A 385 -18.24 -1.78 -7.65
CA MET A 385 -18.02 -0.49 -6.97
C MET A 385 -18.46 -0.51 -5.50
N TYR A 386 -19.02 -1.63 -5.04
CA TYR A 386 -19.63 -1.79 -3.72
C TYR A 386 -19.10 -3.04 -3.02
N ASP A 387 -19.11 -3.01 -1.69
CA ASP A 387 -18.72 -4.13 -0.84
C ASP A 387 -19.86 -5.14 -0.61
N ALA A 388 -21.12 -4.72 -0.77
CA ALA A 388 -22.27 -5.60 -0.67
C ALA A 388 -23.50 -5.06 -1.44
N VAL A 389 -24.49 -5.93 -1.64
CA VAL A 389 -25.75 -5.63 -2.33
C VAL A 389 -26.95 -6.04 -1.49
N TYR A 390 -27.92 -5.14 -1.34
CA TYR A 390 -29.21 -5.38 -0.69
C TYR A 390 -30.36 -5.10 -1.68
N VAL A 391 -31.34 -6.00 -1.72
CA VAL A 391 -32.56 -5.86 -2.55
C VAL A 391 -33.77 -5.85 -1.62
N PRO A 392 -34.39 -4.68 -1.34
CA PRO A 392 -35.57 -4.59 -0.48
C PRO A 392 -36.80 -5.23 -1.11
N GLY A 393 -37.80 -5.52 -0.28
CA GLY A 393 -39.11 -5.98 -0.74
C GLY A 393 -39.90 -4.91 -1.48
N GLY A 394 -41.05 -5.30 -2.03
CA GLY A 394 -41.89 -4.47 -2.89
C GLY A 394 -42.12 -5.18 -4.22
N PRO A 395 -43.24 -5.91 -4.38
CA PRO A 395 -43.45 -6.79 -5.53
C PRO A 395 -43.27 -6.09 -6.88
N GLU A 396 -43.81 -4.87 -7.03
CA GLU A 396 -43.65 -4.07 -8.24
C GLU A 396 -42.17 -3.74 -8.53
N SER A 397 -41.40 -3.32 -7.51
CA SER A 397 -39.98 -3.04 -7.65
C SER A 397 -39.19 -4.30 -8.00
N VAL A 398 -39.46 -5.43 -7.34
CA VAL A 398 -38.79 -6.70 -7.64
C VAL A 398 -39.10 -7.15 -9.07
N THR A 399 -40.36 -7.06 -9.52
CA THR A 399 -40.74 -7.37 -10.90
C THR A 399 -40.03 -6.46 -11.90
N ALA A 400 -39.94 -5.15 -11.62
CA ALA A 400 -39.21 -4.21 -12.47
C ALA A 400 -37.71 -4.54 -12.55
N LEU A 401 -37.07 -4.84 -11.42
CA LEU A 401 -35.66 -5.24 -11.36
C LEU A 401 -35.41 -6.58 -12.07
N LEU A 402 -36.34 -7.54 -12.01
CA LEU A 402 -36.24 -8.79 -12.77
C LEU A 402 -36.36 -8.57 -14.28
N GLY A 403 -37.12 -7.55 -14.70
CA GLY A 403 -37.22 -7.12 -16.10
C GLY A 403 -35.97 -6.42 -16.63
N GLU A 404 -35.13 -5.88 -15.74
CA GLU A 404 -33.92 -5.15 -16.09
C GLU A 404 -32.70 -6.10 -16.14
N GLU A 405 -32.05 -6.21 -17.31
CA GLU A 405 -30.86 -7.06 -17.46
C GLU A 405 -29.71 -6.59 -16.55
N LYS A 406 -29.49 -5.27 -16.47
CA LYS A 406 -28.38 -4.74 -15.68
C LYS A 406 -28.55 -5.03 -14.19
N ALA A 407 -29.77 -5.01 -13.66
CA ALA A 407 -30.07 -5.38 -12.27
C ALA A 407 -29.79 -6.86 -11.99
N ARG A 408 -30.23 -7.77 -12.87
CA ARG A 408 -29.94 -9.21 -12.75
C ARG A 408 -28.45 -9.50 -12.81
N ARG A 409 -27.73 -8.84 -13.71
CA ARG A 409 -26.26 -8.94 -13.81
C ARG A 409 -25.58 -8.41 -12.55
N PHE A 410 -26.08 -7.31 -11.98
CA PHE A 410 -25.55 -6.71 -10.75
C PHE A 410 -25.54 -7.72 -9.60
N VAL A 411 -26.66 -8.41 -9.37
CA VAL A 411 -26.78 -9.42 -8.30
C VAL A 411 -25.90 -10.64 -8.57
N ARG A 412 -25.91 -11.16 -9.81
CA ARG A 412 -25.06 -12.29 -10.20
C ARG A 412 -23.58 -11.98 -10.01
N GLN A 413 -23.15 -10.81 -10.47
CA GLN A 413 -21.75 -10.39 -10.34
C GLN A 413 -21.35 -10.23 -8.87
N ALA A 414 -22.19 -9.63 -8.03
CA ALA A 414 -21.92 -9.54 -6.59
C ALA A 414 -21.78 -10.93 -5.94
N TYR A 415 -22.57 -11.91 -6.37
CA TYR A 415 -22.47 -13.29 -5.91
C TYR A 415 -21.14 -13.94 -6.36
N ASP A 416 -20.80 -13.83 -7.64
CA ASP A 416 -19.58 -14.39 -8.23
C ASP A 416 -18.31 -13.80 -7.58
N HIS A 417 -18.37 -12.55 -7.11
CA HIS A 417 -17.28 -11.85 -6.40
C HIS A 417 -17.34 -11.99 -4.87
N GLY A 418 -18.18 -12.88 -4.33
CA GLY A 418 -18.26 -13.13 -2.88
C GLY A 418 -18.77 -11.95 -2.04
N SER A 419 -19.40 -10.96 -2.68
CA SER A 419 -19.93 -9.73 -2.05
C SER A 419 -21.43 -9.83 -1.70
N TRP A 420 -22.00 -11.04 -1.72
CA TRP A 420 -23.41 -11.25 -1.41
C TRP A 420 -23.63 -11.51 0.08
N GLY A 421 -24.32 -10.58 0.76
CA GLY A 421 -24.91 -10.80 2.07
C GLY A 421 -26.37 -11.17 1.91
N GLY A 422 -26.71 -12.43 2.18
CA GLY A 422 -28.11 -12.90 2.24
C GLY A 422 -28.84 -12.43 3.48
#